data_AF-A0A951APM4-F1
#
_entry.id   AF-A0A951APM4-F1
#
_cell.length_a   1.000
_cell.length_b   1.000
_cell.length_c   1.000
_cell.angle_alpha   90.00
_cell.angle_beta   90.00
_cell.angle_gamma   90.00
#
_symmetry.space_group_name_H-M   'P 1'
#
loop_
_entity.id
_entity.type
_entity.pdbx_description
1 polymer ?
#
loop_
_entity_poly.entity_id
_entity_poly.type
_entity_poly.pdbx_seq_one_letter_code
_entity_poly.pdbx_strand_id
1 'polypeptide(L)'
;MDPVRTRTARQADWHIPIRPSTDGALAMGLIHEIIAHDLVDFDYVDNYLIGYDELAQRAAQYSPERVAEITGVPAEDIRTLAREYATTQPAAIRQGVAIERSRGGGQAIRAITCLPTLVGAWRYVGSGTVEVRQDLQAGMDP
;
A
#
# COMPACT_ATOMS: atom_id res chain seq x y z
N MET A 1 4.73 3.62 -6.71
CA MET A 1 4.00 4.85 -6.32
C MET A 1 5.06 5.85 -5.87
N ASP A 2 5.24 6.94 -6.60
CA ASP A 2 6.27 7.94 -6.32
C ASP A 2 5.80 9.28 -6.92
N PRO A 3 5.79 10.39 -6.16
CA PRO A 3 5.43 11.70 -6.71
C PRO A 3 6.31 12.13 -7.89
N VAL A 4 7.58 11.68 -7.90
CA VAL A 4 8.56 12.01 -8.95
C VAL A 4 8.85 10.76 -9.77
N ARG A 5 9.06 10.91 -11.07
CA ARG A 5 9.46 9.80 -11.95
C ARG A 5 10.95 9.46 -11.76
N THR A 6 11.27 8.85 -10.62
CA THR A 6 12.61 8.40 -10.23
C THR A 6 13.10 7.23 -11.09
N ARG A 7 14.37 6.83 -10.94
CA ARG A 7 14.96 5.70 -11.69
C ARG A 7 14.15 4.41 -11.53
N THR A 8 13.62 4.15 -10.34
CA THR A 8 12.75 3.00 -10.05
C THR A 8 11.40 3.13 -10.77
N ALA A 9 10.80 4.32 -10.79
CA ALA A 9 9.54 4.57 -11.49
C ALA A 9 9.65 4.41 -13.02
N ARG A 10 10.86 4.55 -13.60
CA ARG A 10 11.09 4.30 -15.03
C ARG A 10 11.11 2.82 -15.41
N GLN A 11 11.32 1.94 -14.44
CA GLN A 11 11.34 0.49 -14.64
C GLN A 11 10.02 -0.18 -14.23
N ALA A 12 9.07 0.59 -13.69
CA ALA A 12 7.76 0.09 -13.28
C ALA A 12 6.83 -0.05 -14.49
N ASP A 13 6.08 -1.15 -14.54
CA ASP A 13 4.98 -1.35 -15.50
C ASP A 13 3.93 -0.24 -15.38
N TRP A 14 3.74 0.24 -14.14
CA TRP A 14 2.82 1.33 -13.83
C TRP A 14 3.42 2.33 -12.86
N HIS A 15 3.52 3.59 -13.31
CA HIS A 15 3.89 4.72 -12.45
C HIS A 15 2.64 5.48 -12.00
N ILE A 16 2.34 5.38 -10.70
CA ILE A 16 1.28 6.14 -10.04
C ILE A 16 1.88 7.36 -9.33
N PRO A 17 1.64 8.59 -9.84
CA PRO A 17 2.13 9.83 -9.23
C PRO A 17 1.20 10.25 -8.09
N ILE A 18 1.52 9.77 -6.90
CA ILE A 18 0.79 10.13 -5.68
C ILE A 18 1.21 11.52 -5.18
N ARG A 19 0.29 12.29 -4.60
CA ARG A 19 0.65 13.51 -3.85
C ARG A 19 1.50 13.16 -2.62
N PRO A 20 2.57 13.91 -2.33
CA PRO A 20 3.44 13.62 -1.18
C PRO A 20 2.68 13.54 0.15
N SER A 21 3.10 12.62 1.02
CA SER A 21 2.50 12.41 2.37
C SER A 21 1.05 11.94 2.37
N THR A 22 0.54 11.37 1.26
CA THR A 22 -0.83 10.85 1.19
C THR A 22 -0.90 9.32 1.06
N ASP A 23 0.23 8.63 1.20
CA ASP A 23 0.35 7.17 1.09
C ASP A 23 -0.59 6.41 2.04
N GLY A 24 -0.81 6.95 3.25
CA GLY A 24 -1.75 6.35 4.19
C GLY A 24 -3.20 6.39 3.70
N ALA A 25 -3.61 7.45 2.99
CA ALA A 25 -4.94 7.53 2.39
C ALA A 25 -5.08 6.55 1.23
N LEU A 26 -4.03 6.42 0.40
CA LEU A 26 -4.00 5.42 -0.67
C LEU A 26 -4.13 4.00 -0.09
N ALA A 27 -3.34 3.66 0.92
CA ALA A 27 -3.38 2.35 1.58
C ALA A 27 -4.78 2.05 2.14
N MET A 28 -5.44 3.01 2.81
CA MET A 28 -6.81 2.83 3.28
C MET A 28 -7.82 2.64 2.13
N GLY A 29 -7.61 3.29 0.98
CA GLY A 29 -8.41 3.07 -0.21
C GLY A 29 -8.24 1.68 -0.82
N LEU A 30 -7.01 1.16 -0.82
CA LEU A 30 -6.75 -0.21 -1.26
C LEU A 30 -7.42 -1.22 -0.31
N ILE A 31 -7.30 -1.01 1.00
CA ILE A 31 -7.99 -1.84 2.02
C ILE A 31 -9.51 -1.79 1.83
N HIS A 32 -10.07 -0.61 1.59
CA HIS A 32 -11.49 -0.44 1.32
C HIS A 32 -11.95 -1.33 0.16
N GLU A 33 -11.26 -1.24 -0.98
CA GLU A 33 -11.62 -2.01 -2.17
C GLU A 33 -11.45 -3.52 -1.97
N ILE A 34 -10.40 -3.96 -1.29
CA ILE A 34 -10.18 -5.39 -0.98
C ILE A 34 -11.34 -5.94 -0.14
N ILE A 35 -11.77 -5.20 0.89
CA ILE A 35 -12.87 -5.61 1.77
C ILE A 35 -14.22 -5.52 1.03
N ALA A 36 -14.49 -4.42 0.33
CA ALA A 36 -15.76 -4.19 -0.35
C ALA A 36 -16.04 -5.18 -1.49
N HIS A 37 -14.98 -5.75 -2.07
CA HIS A 37 -15.07 -6.71 -3.17
C HIS A 37 -14.82 -8.17 -2.77
N ASP A 38 -14.84 -8.48 -1.46
CA ASP A 38 -14.69 -9.85 -0.94
C ASP A 38 -13.38 -10.53 -1.40
N LEU A 39 -12.29 -9.76 -1.45
CA LEU A 39 -10.95 -10.21 -1.86
C LEU A 39 -10.05 -10.55 -0.67
N VAL A 40 -10.64 -10.67 0.52
CA VAL A 40 -9.92 -10.95 1.77
C VAL A 40 -9.68 -12.45 1.90
N ASP A 41 -8.46 -12.83 2.27
CA ASP A 41 -8.14 -14.19 2.75
C ASP A 41 -8.63 -14.32 4.20
N PHE A 42 -9.91 -14.64 4.37
CA PHE A 42 -10.52 -14.80 5.70
C PHE A 42 -9.89 -15.94 6.51
N ASP A 43 -9.41 -17.02 5.87
CA ASP A 43 -8.67 -18.06 6.58
C ASP A 43 -7.40 -17.50 7.23
N TYR A 44 -6.67 -16.63 6.54
CA TYR A 44 -5.50 -15.97 7.13
C TYR A 44 -5.91 -14.97 8.22
N VAL A 45 -6.94 -14.17 7.96
CA VAL A 45 -7.40 -13.13 8.89
C VAL A 45 -7.86 -13.75 10.20
N ASP A 46 -8.68 -14.79 10.16
CA ASP A 46 -9.26 -15.43 11.35
C ASP A 46 -8.20 -16.11 12.23
N ASN A 47 -7.12 -16.61 11.62
CA ASN A 47 -6.06 -17.33 12.34
C ASN A 47 -4.96 -16.40 12.87
N TYR A 48 -4.69 -15.26 12.20
CA TYR A 48 -3.47 -14.49 12.43
C TYR A 48 -3.69 -12.99 12.67
N LEU A 49 -4.91 -12.48 12.53
CA LEU A 49 -5.21 -11.06 12.67
C LEU A 49 -6.08 -10.73 13.87
N ILE A 50 -5.84 -9.54 14.41
CA ILE A 50 -6.68 -8.90 15.41
C ILE A 50 -7.11 -7.53 14.88
N GLY A 51 -8.29 -7.09 15.26
CA GLY A 51 -8.79 -5.75 14.93
C GLY A 51 -9.27 -5.59 13.48
N TYR A 52 -9.68 -6.69 12.82
CA TYR A 52 -10.21 -6.66 11.45
C TYR A 52 -11.46 -5.78 11.36
N ASP A 53 -12.39 -5.91 12.30
CA ASP A 53 -13.65 -5.16 12.28
C ASP A 53 -13.42 -3.65 12.40
N GLU A 54 -12.52 -3.22 13.29
CA GLU A 54 -12.15 -1.82 13.45
C GLU A 54 -11.43 -1.29 12.20
N LEU A 55 -10.60 -2.12 11.56
CA LEU A 55 -9.96 -1.79 10.29
C LEU A 55 -11.00 -1.61 9.18
N ALA A 56 -11.95 -2.55 9.06
CA ALA A 56 -13.02 -2.51 8.07
C ALA A 56 -13.90 -1.28 8.25
N GLN A 57 -14.32 -0.97 9.49
CA GLN A 57 -15.08 0.24 9.81
C GLN A 57 -14.32 1.51 9.45
N ARG A 58 -13.00 1.54 9.67
CA ARG A 58 -12.17 2.68 9.31
C ARG A 58 -12.01 2.81 7.80
N ALA A 59 -11.79 1.70 7.10
CA ALA A 59 -11.61 1.64 5.65
C ALA A 59 -12.89 1.99 4.89
N ALA A 60 -14.07 1.69 5.44
CA ALA A 60 -15.36 2.10 4.86
C ALA A 60 -15.45 3.63 4.62
N GLN A 61 -14.67 4.44 5.33
CA GLN A 61 -14.63 5.90 5.18
C GLN A 61 -13.73 6.39 4.02
N TYR A 62 -13.01 5.49 3.35
CA TYR A 62 -12.03 5.79 2.31
C TYR A 62 -12.43 5.18 0.96
N SER A 63 -13.57 5.61 0.42
CA SER A 63 -13.93 5.21 -0.95
C SER A 63 -12.87 5.67 -1.97
N PRO A 64 -12.73 5.00 -3.11
CA PRO A 64 -11.76 5.40 -4.15
C PRO A 64 -11.90 6.85 -4.59
N GLU A 65 -13.13 7.38 -4.64
CA GLU A 65 -13.40 8.77 -5.03
C GLU A 65 -12.80 9.74 -4.01
N ARG A 66 -13.05 9.49 -2.72
CA ARG A 66 -12.46 10.31 -1.64
C ARG A 66 -10.94 10.20 -1.64
N VAL A 67 -10.40 9.00 -1.84
CA VAL A 67 -8.96 8.78 -1.86
C VAL A 67 -8.33 9.46 -3.07
N ALA A 68 -9.02 9.48 -4.22
CA ALA A 68 -8.59 10.22 -5.40
C ALA A 68 -8.49 11.73 -5.14
N GLU A 69 -9.47 12.31 -4.43
CA GLU A 69 -9.42 13.71 -4.03
C GLU A 69 -8.20 14.02 -3.15
N ILE A 70 -7.85 13.13 -2.21
CA ILE A 70 -6.70 13.31 -1.30
C ILE A 70 -5.38 13.12 -2.06
N THR A 71 -5.25 12.01 -2.75
CA THR A 71 -3.98 11.50 -3.29
C THR A 71 -3.66 12.03 -4.68
N GLY A 72 -4.67 12.47 -5.43
CA GLY A 72 -4.54 12.85 -6.84
C GLY A 72 -4.47 11.66 -7.81
N VAL A 73 -4.55 10.43 -7.30
CA VAL A 73 -4.58 9.20 -8.11
C VAL A 73 -6.01 8.98 -8.59
N PRO A 74 -6.26 8.70 -9.88
CA PRO A 74 -7.60 8.39 -10.36
C PRO A 74 -8.27 7.25 -9.57
N ALA A 75 -9.58 7.37 -9.32
CA ALA A 75 -10.33 6.34 -8.59
C ALA A 75 -10.20 4.96 -9.26
N GLU A 76 -10.32 4.89 -10.58
CA GLU A 76 -10.15 3.64 -11.35
C GLU A 76 -8.77 3.02 -11.18
N ASP A 77 -7.72 3.83 -11.07
CA ASP A 77 -6.37 3.36 -10.82
C ASP A 77 -6.27 2.70 -9.44
N ILE A 78 -6.93 3.27 -8.43
CA ILE A 78 -7.00 2.71 -7.07
C ILE A 78 -7.73 1.36 -7.08
N ARG A 79 -8.88 1.28 -7.77
CA ARG A 79 -9.67 0.04 -7.90
C ARG A 79 -8.87 -1.07 -8.58
N THR A 80 -8.23 -0.72 -9.70
CA THR A 80 -7.42 -1.66 -10.50
C THR A 80 -6.23 -2.15 -9.68
N LEU A 81 -5.50 -1.24 -9.03
CA LEU A 81 -4.37 -1.58 -8.18
C LEU A 81 -4.78 -2.49 -7.02
N ALA A 82 -5.90 -2.21 -6.34
CA ALA A 82 -6.38 -3.03 -5.24
C ALA A 82 -6.70 -4.46 -5.68
N ARG A 83 -7.41 -4.59 -6.82
CA ARG A 83 -7.75 -5.88 -7.42
C ARG A 83 -6.48 -6.66 -7.79
N GLU A 84 -5.59 -6.05 -8.58
CA GLU A 84 -4.36 -6.70 -9.02
C GLU A 84 -3.50 -7.13 -7.83
N TYR A 85 -3.36 -6.28 -6.82
CA TYR A 85 -2.61 -6.60 -5.61
C TYR A 85 -3.20 -7.80 -4.86
N ALA A 86 -4.52 -7.86 -4.70
CA ALA A 86 -5.16 -8.94 -3.97
C ALA A 86 -5.17 -10.27 -4.72
N THR A 87 -5.29 -10.24 -6.05
CA THR A 87 -5.41 -11.47 -6.85
C THR A 87 -4.08 -12.00 -7.38
N THR A 88 -2.98 -11.25 -7.24
CA THR A 88 -1.66 -11.66 -7.71
C THR A 88 -0.79 -12.10 -6.54
N GLN A 89 -0.38 -13.37 -6.50
CA GLN A 89 0.54 -13.88 -5.49
C GLN A 89 1.76 -14.52 -6.16
N PRO A 90 2.98 -14.32 -5.63
CA PRO A 90 3.31 -13.58 -4.40
C PRO A 90 3.29 -12.05 -4.57
N ALA A 91 2.79 -11.33 -3.57
CA ALA A 91 2.71 -9.85 -3.56
C ALA A 91 3.61 -9.21 -2.49
N ALA A 92 4.61 -8.46 -2.92
CA ALA A 92 5.51 -7.71 -2.03
C ALA A 92 5.30 -6.19 -2.13
N ILE A 93 5.29 -5.52 -0.98
CA ILE A 93 5.31 -4.06 -0.88
C ILE A 93 6.70 -3.64 -0.42
N ARG A 94 7.41 -2.93 -1.30
CA ARG A 94 8.72 -2.33 -1.00
C ARG A 94 8.55 -0.85 -0.65
N GLN A 95 8.80 -0.49 0.60
CA GLN A 95 8.67 0.87 1.10
C GLN A 95 10.03 1.54 1.27
N GLY A 96 10.06 2.87 1.12
CA GLY A 96 11.23 3.69 1.41
C GLY A 96 10.99 4.62 2.59
N VAL A 97 12.06 5.20 3.11
CA VAL A 97 12.10 6.05 4.32
C VAL A 97 11.27 7.34 4.25
N ALA A 98 10.77 7.72 3.08
CA ALA A 98 10.03 8.97 2.90
C ALA A 98 8.71 8.99 3.69
N ILE A 99 8.07 7.83 3.85
CA ILE A 99 6.78 7.70 4.54
C ILE A 99 6.93 8.05 6.03
N GLU A 100 8.02 7.60 6.67
CA GLU A 100 8.32 7.85 8.09
C GLU A 100 8.53 9.33 8.42
N ARG A 101 9.02 10.10 7.45
CA ARG A 101 9.36 11.53 7.63
C ARG A 101 8.18 12.47 7.40
N SER A 102 6.99 11.92 7.22
CA SER A 102 5.76 12.68 7.04
C SER A 102 4.93 12.75 8.33
N ARG A 103 4.12 13.80 8.46
CA ARG A 103 3.18 13.92 9.58
C ARG A 103 2.13 12.81 9.45
N GLY A 104 2.10 11.90 10.43
CA GLY A 104 1.23 10.71 10.38
C GLY A 104 1.88 9.49 9.72
N GLY A 105 3.18 9.53 9.43
CA GLY A 105 3.94 8.44 8.80
C GLY A 105 3.77 7.08 9.50
N GLY A 106 3.76 7.06 10.84
CA GLY A 106 3.54 5.82 11.60
C GLY A 106 2.17 5.17 11.33
N GLN A 107 1.12 5.97 11.12
CA GLN A 107 -0.21 5.45 10.76
C GLN A 107 -0.24 5.00 9.29
N ALA A 108 0.47 5.69 8.40
CA ALA A 108 0.60 5.28 7.00
C ALA A 108 1.33 3.93 6.89
N ILE A 109 2.44 3.74 7.62
CA ILE A 109 3.17 2.47 7.68
C ILE A 109 2.23 1.38 8.20
N ARG A 110 1.55 1.62 9.32
CA ARG A 110 0.60 0.66 9.89
C ARG A 110 -0.46 0.24 8.87
N ALA A 111 -1.08 1.19 8.17
CA ALA A 111 -2.08 0.88 7.14
C ALA A 111 -1.47 0.04 6.01
N ILE A 112 -0.26 0.36 5.54
CA ILE A 112 0.38 -0.41 4.48
C ILE A 112 0.76 -1.82 4.95
N THR A 113 1.19 -1.99 6.20
CA THR A 113 1.49 -3.31 6.78
C THR A 113 0.23 -4.18 6.96
N CYS A 114 -0.96 -3.59 7.03
CA CYS A 114 -2.21 -4.34 7.02
C CYS A 114 -2.56 -4.91 5.64
N LEU A 115 -2.04 -4.38 4.53
CA LEU A 115 -2.38 -4.87 3.19
C LEU A 115 -1.98 -6.34 2.96
N PRO A 116 -0.72 -6.77 3.21
CA PRO A 116 -0.36 -8.17 2.97
C PRO A 116 -1.06 -9.14 3.92
N THR A 117 -1.51 -8.66 5.08
CA THR A 117 -2.26 -9.50 6.02
C THR A 117 -3.69 -9.77 5.57
N LEU A 118 -4.30 -8.86 4.80
CA LEU A 118 -5.66 -9.07 4.28
C LEU A 118 -5.70 -10.07 3.14
N VAL A 119 -4.59 -10.25 2.43
CA VAL A 119 -4.50 -11.10 1.23
C VAL A 119 -3.65 -12.36 1.45
N GLY A 120 -3.30 -12.65 2.71
CA GLY A 120 -2.49 -13.82 3.08
C GLY A 120 -1.07 -13.83 2.49
N ALA A 121 -0.55 -12.69 2.05
CA ALA A 121 0.72 -12.61 1.31
C ALA A 121 1.90 -13.16 2.12
N TRP A 122 1.87 -13.05 3.45
CA TRP A 122 2.91 -13.55 4.36
C TRP A 122 3.12 -15.08 4.34
N ARG A 123 2.21 -15.85 3.73
CA ARG A 123 2.38 -17.29 3.53
C ARG A 123 3.50 -17.63 2.52
N TYR A 124 3.85 -16.68 1.65
CA TYR A 124 4.75 -16.91 0.52
C TYR A 124 6.14 -16.30 0.74
N VAL A 125 7.18 -17.05 0.36
CA VAL A 125 8.56 -16.56 0.37
C VAL A 125 8.71 -15.39 -0.62
N GLY A 126 9.36 -14.31 -0.18
CA GLY A 126 9.57 -13.12 -1.01
C GLY A 126 8.36 -12.17 -1.10
N SER A 127 7.33 -12.42 -0.30
CA SER A 127 6.09 -11.64 -0.21
C SER A 127 6.04 -10.79 1.07
N GLY A 128 4.98 -10.01 1.26
CA GLY A 128 4.78 -9.20 2.48
C GLY A 128 5.27 -7.76 2.33
N THR A 129 5.80 -7.18 3.40
CA THR A 129 6.35 -5.81 3.38
C THR A 129 7.83 -5.81 3.72
N VAL A 130 8.60 -5.04 2.95
CA VAL A 130 10.02 -4.78 3.22
C VAL A 130 10.30 -3.29 3.20
N GLU A 131 10.93 -2.81 4.27
CA GLU A 131 11.49 -1.47 4.33
C GLU A 131 12.91 -1.51 3.77
N VAL A 132 13.21 -0.62 2.83
CA VAL A 132 14.56 -0.48 2.29
C VAL A 132 15.13 0.85 2.73
N ARG A 133 16.11 0.79 3.63
CA ARG A 133 16.93 1.94 3.96
C ARG A 133 17.80 2.28 2.76
N GLN A 134 17.64 3.48 2.20
CA GLN A 134 18.64 3.98 1.27
C GLN A 134 19.88 4.35 2.08
N ASP A 135 20.93 3.56 1.95
CA ASP A 135 22.25 3.99 2.40
C ASP A 135 22.64 5.24 1.60
N LEU A 136 23.00 6.31 2.31
CA LEU A 136 23.63 7.52 1.76
C LEU A 136 25.04 7.14 1.24
N GLN A 137 25.12 6.31 0.19
CA GLN A 137 26.33 6.02 -0.57
C GLN A 137 26.06 6.11 -2.08
N ALA A 138 25.25 7.07 -2.49
CA ALA A 138 25.16 7.50 -3.88
C ALA A 138 25.56 8.98 -3.99
N GLY A 139 26.81 9.27 -3.61
CA GLY A 139 27.38 10.62 -3.65
C GLY A 139 28.90 10.67 -3.76
N MET A 140 29.57 9.52 -3.95
CA MET A 140 31.00 9.47 -4.30
C MET A 140 31.14 8.45 -5.43
N ASP A 141 30.91 8.93 -6.65
CA ASP A 141 31.63 8.37 -7.80
C ASP A 141 33.10 8.85 -7.72
N PRO A 142 34.07 8.07 -8.22
CA PRO A 142 35.50 8.17 -7.90
C PRO A 142 36.21 9.43 -8.37
#